data_AF-A0A8T5ILW6-F1
#
_entry.id   AF-A0A8T5ILW6-F1
#
_cell.length_a   1.000
_cell.length_b   1.000
_cell.length_c   1.000
_cell.angle_alpha   90.00
_cell.angle_beta   90.00
_cell.angle_gamma   90.00
#
_symmetry.space_group_name_H-M   'P 1'
#
loop_
_entity.id
_entity.type
_entity.pdbx_description
1 polymer ?
#
loop_
_entity_poly.entity_id
_entity_poly.type
_entity_poly.pdbx_seq_one_letter_code
_entity_poly.pdbx_strand_id
1 'polypeptide(L)'
;MDWSFIIGLSILLEIFTVFVRFSTGIHSKSVQHKLHMPVRIHHMYFGILIAVVGLFYVTPVIAFEGSRLIIPATISLFEIGMAIALSDLFHHFIVLPAVYKTKKFPIDFP
;
A
#
# COMPACT_ATOMS: atom_id res chain seq x y z
N MET A 1 6.67 16.14 -5.84
CA MET A 1 6.45 14.70 -5.75
C MET A 1 7.80 14.03 -5.67
N ASP A 2 8.12 13.50 -4.50
CA ASP A 2 9.38 12.82 -4.23
C ASP A 2 9.23 11.32 -4.49
N TRP A 3 9.64 10.90 -5.69
CA TRP A 3 9.64 9.48 -6.06
C TRP A 3 10.55 8.63 -5.18
N SER A 4 11.64 9.20 -4.67
CA SER A 4 12.56 8.47 -3.78
C SER A 4 11.88 8.14 -2.46
N PHE A 5 11.10 9.09 -1.92
CA PHE A 5 10.29 8.86 -0.74
C PHE A 5 9.21 7.79 -0.97
N ILE A 6 8.43 7.88 -2.06
CA ILE A 6 7.38 6.91 -2.38
C ILE A 6 7.96 5.50 -2.50
N ILE A 7 9.03 5.34 -3.29
CA ILE A 7 9.68 4.06 -3.52
C ILE A 7 10.28 3.53 -2.21
N GLY A 8 11.03 4.37 -1.47
CA GLY A 8 11.64 3.98 -0.20
C GLY A 8 10.60 3.53 0.83
N LEU A 9 9.51 4.28 0.98
CA LEU A 9 8.42 3.93 1.89
C LEU A 9 7.70 2.66 1.44
N SER A 10 7.45 2.48 0.13
CA SER A 10 6.82 1.26 -0.38
C SER A 10 7.65 0.01 -0.10
N ILE A 11 8.98 0.09 -0.25
CA ILE A 11 9.90 -1.01 0.07
C ILE A 11 9.89 -1.29 1.57
N LEU A 12 9.92 -0.25 2.41
CA LEU A 12 9.88 -0.40 3.87
C LEU A 12 8.58 -1.07 4.34
N LEU A 13 7.44 -0.63 3.81
CA LEU A 13 6.12 -1.21 4.08
C LEU A 13 6.06 -2.68 3.64
N GLU A 14 6.65 -3.00 2.49
CA GLU A 14 6.70 -4.38 2.01
C GLU A 14 7.55 -5.26 2.93
N ILE A 15 8.76 -4.81 3.29
CA ILE A 15 9.63 -5.53 4.23
C ILE A 15 8.91 -5.77 5.56
N PHE A 16 8.23 -4.74 6.09
CA PHE A 16 7.45 -4.86 7.31
C PHE A 16 6.30 -5.86 7.17
N THR A 17 5.54 -5.80 6.07
CA THR A 17 4.41 -6.69 5.79
C THR A 17 4.87 -8.15 5.68
N VAL A 18 5.98 -8.38 4.98
CA VAL A 18 6.64 -9.68 4.89
C VAL A 18 7.09 -10.15 6.27
N PHE A 19 7.81 -9.32 7.02
CA PHE A 19 8.28 -9.66 8.35
C PHE A 19 7.13 -10.05 9.30
N VAL A 20 6.06 -9.24 9.36
CA VAL A 20 4.88 -9.54 10.17
C VAL A 20 4.23 -10.85 9.74
N ARG A 21 4.08 -11.07 8.43
CA ARG A 21 3.48 -12.30 7.89
C ARG A 21 4.27 -13.55 8.25
N PHE A 22 5.60 -13.50 8.13
CA PHE A 22 6.47 -14.63 8.46
C PHE A 22 6.65 -14.83 9.97
N SER A 23 6.66 -13.77 10.77
CA SER A 23 6.84 -13.85 12.23
C SER A 23 5.59 -14.29 12.98
N THR A 24 4.41 -13.84 12.54
CA THR A 24 3.15 -14.14 13.22
C THR A 24 2.45 -15.37 12.66
N GLY A 25 2.81 -15.81 11.45
CA GLY A 25 2.10 -16.87 10.74
C GLY A 25 0.62 -16.55 10.51
N ILE A 26 0.22 -15.27 10.60
CA ILE A 26 -1.16 -14.86 10.36
C ILE A 26 -1.43 -14.97 8.87
N HIS A 27 -2.26 -15.96 8.54
CA HIS A 27 -2.84 -16.08 7.22
C HIS A 27 -4.16 -15.33 7.28
N SER A 28 -4.35 -14.37 6.38
CA SER A 28 -5.67 -13.79 6.20
C SER A 28 -6.60 -14.93 5.73
N LYS A 29 -7.46 -15.43 6.64
CA LYS A 29 -8.53 -16.39 6.31
C LYS A 29 -9.40 -15.77 5.22
N SER A 30 -9.69 -16.53 4.17
CA SER A 30 -10.43 -16.08 3.00
C SER A 30 -11.90 -15.80 3.36
N VAL A 31 -12.22 -14.57 3.73
CA VAL A 31 -13.62 -14.09 3.76
C VAL A 31 -14.19 -13.96 2.33
N GLN A 32 -13.36 -14.18 1.31
CA GLN A 32 -13.56 -13.75 -0.06
C GLN A 32 -14.14 -14.81 -1.01
N HIS A 33 -14.46 -16.01 -0.52
CA HIS A 33 -15.12 -17.05 -1.32
C HIS A 33 -16.49 -16.61 -1.90
N LYS A 34 -16.99 -15.41 -1.53
CA LYS A 34 -18.24 -14.82 -1.98
C LYS A 34 -18.12 -13.77 -3.11
N LEU A 35 -16.93 -13.25 -3.42
CA LEU A 35 -16.79 -12.05 -4.28
C LEU A 35 -16.11 -12.27 -5.64
N HIS A 36 -15.62 -13.48 -5.95
CA HIS A 36 -15.05 -13.86 -7.27
C HIS A 36 -14.05 -12.87 -7.89
N MET A 37 -13.33 -12.09 -7.09
CA MET A 37 -12.32 -11.16 -7.61
C MET A 37 -10.97 -11.85 -7.76
N PRO A 38 -10.32 -11.75 -8.94
CA PRO A 38 -9.12 -12.52 -9.28
C PRO A 38 -7.84 -12.06 -8.57
N VAL A 39 -7.78 -10.80 -8.11
CA VAL A 39 -6.59 -10.26 -7.42
C VAL A 39 -7.02 -9.43 -6.21
N ARG A 40 -6.47 -9.78 -5.05
CA ARG A 40 -6.80 -9.21 -3.75
C ARG A 40 -5.84 -8.06 -3.39
N ILE A 41 -5.93 -6.88 -4.00
CA ILE A 41 -5.03 -5.75 -3.66
C ILE A 41 -5.65 -4.94 -2.50
N HIS A 42 -5.54 -5.47 -1.28
CA HIS A 42 -6.30 -5.00 -0.11
C HIS A 42 -5.94 -3.65 0.43
N HIS A 43 -4.65 -3.36 0.53
CA HIS A 43 -4.17 -2.10 1.04
C HIS A 43 -4.07 -1.05 -0.08
N MET A 44 -4.07 -1.45 -1.36
CA MET A 44 -4.14 -0.51 -2.47
C MET A 44 -5.42 0.30 -2.51
N TYR A 45 -6.60 -0.27 -2.21
CA TYR A 45 -7.83 0.52 -2.16
C TYR A 45 -7.76 1.64 -1.11
N PHE A 46 -7.18 1.33 0.06
CA PHE A 46 -6.93 2.33 1.10
C PHE A 46 -5.85 3.33 0.69
N GLY A 47 -4.76 2.87 0.06
CA GLY A 47 -3.72 3.73 -0.47
C GLY A 47 -4.24 4.72 -1.51
N ILE A 48 -5.06 4.26 -2.45
CA ILE A 48 -5.73 5.10 -3.46
C ILE A 48 -6.66 6.10 -2.78
N LEU A 49 -7.47 5.67 -1.81
CA LEU A 49 -8.35 6.58 -1.06
C LEU A 49 -7.55 7.69 -0.37
N ILE A 50 -6.47 7.34 0.32
CA ILE A 50 -5.58 8.30 0.98
C ILE A 50 -4.94 9.25 -0.05
N ALA A 51 -4.50 8.73 -1.20
CA ALA A 51 -3.92 9.53 -2.26
C ALA A 51 -4.93 10.54 -2.82
N VAL A 52 -6.17 10.10 -3.05
CA VAL A 52 -7.28 10.95 -3.51
C VAL A 52 -7.58 12.05 -2.48
N VAL A 53 -7.68 11.70 -1.19
CA VAL A 53 -7.87 12.69 -0.11
C VAL A 53 -6.73 13.71 -0.11
N GLY A 54 -5.48 13.26 -0.24
CA GLY A 54 -4.31 14.13 -0.38
C GLY A 54 -4.47 15.11 -1.55
N LEU A 55 -4.84 14.62 -2.73
CA LEU A 55 -5.00 15.45 -3.93
C LEU A 55 -6.07 16.55 -3.76
N PHE A 56 -7.22 16.21 -3.16
CA PHE A 56 -8.33 17.14 -2.96
C PHE A 56 -8.16 18.09 -1.77
N TYR A 57 -7.33 17.74 -0.78
CA TYR A 57 -6.98 18.65 0.32
C TYR A 57 -5.79 19.57 0.00
N VAL A 58 -4.86 19.15 -0.88
CA VAL A 58 -3.73 19.99 -1.35
C VAL A 58 -4.23 21.22 -2.10
N THR A 59 -5.26 21.07 -2.94
CA THR A 59 -5.76 22.11 -3.85
C THR A 59 -6.32 23.36 -3.14
N PRO A 60 -7.20 23.24 -2.12
CA PRO A 60 -7.71 24.40 -1.40
C PRO A 60 -6.70 25.02 -0.44
N VAL A 61 -5.79 24.25 0.15
CA VAL A 61 -4.76 24.76 1.09
C VAL A 61 -3.77 25.69 0.38
N ILE A 62 -3.29 25.30 -0.80
CA ILE A 62 -2.36 26.14 -1.60
C ILE A 62 -3.03 27.43 -2.08
N ALA A 63 -4.36 27.40 -2.30
CA ALA A 63 -5.11 28.52 -2.83
C ALA A 63 -5.53 29.56 -1.78
N PHE A 64 -5.69 29.18 -0.50
CA PHE A 64 -6.27 30.06 0.52
C PHE A 64 -5.32 30.50 1.63
N GLU A 65 -4.26 29.75 1.94
CA GLU A 65 -3.36 30.12 3.04
C GLU A 65 -1.90 29.88 2.69
N GLY A 66 -1.10 30.95 2.67
CA GLY A 66 0.37 30.90 2.58
C GLY A 66 1.05 30.31 3.82
N SER A 67 0.45 29.32 4.48
CA SER A 67 0.95 28.68 5.69
C SER A 67 2.02 27.64 5.32
N ARG A 68 3.28 28.05 5.45
CA ARG A 68 4.51 27.26 5.21
C ARG A 68 4.58 25.90 5.94
N LEU A 69 3.67 25.62 6.87
CA LEU A 69 3.58 24.38 7.66
C LEU A 69 2.58 23.35 7.11
N ILE A 70 1.59 23.74 6.29
CA ILE A 70 0.55 22.81 5.78
C ILE A 70 0.99 22.18 4.45
N ILE A 71 1.78 22.90 3.66
CA ILE A 71 2.29 22.44 2.35
C ILE A 71 3.09 21.11 2.43
N PRO A 72 4.00 20.88 3.40
CA PRO A 72 4.73 19.62 3.51
C PRO A 72 3.82 18.43 3.89
N ALA A 73 2.88 18.65 4.82
CA ALA A 73 1.99 17.59 5.33
C ALA A 73 0.99 17.09 4.28
N THR A 74 0.55 17.97 3.37
CA THR A 74 -0.43 17.60 2.32
C THR A 74 0.23 16.93 1.12
N ILE A 75 1.47 17.33 0.76
CA ILE A 75 2.32 16.57 -0.19
C ILE A 75 2.58 15.16 0.34
N SER A 76 2.70 15.01 1.67
CA SER A 76 2.95 13.73 2.32
C SER A 76 1.78 12.74 2.20
N LEU A 77 0.51 13.18 2.28
CA LEU A 77 -0.63 12.26 2.23
C LEU A 77 -0.79 11.60 0.85
N PHE A 78 -0.62 12.38 -0.23
CA PHE A 78 -0.62 11.81 -1.57
C PHE A 78 0.49 10.78 -1.75
N GLU A 79 1.71 11.12 -1.35
CA GLU A 79 2.89 10.28 -1.47
C GLU A 79 2.79 9.00 -0.60
N ILE A 80 2.24 9.12 0.62
CA ILE A 80 1.94 7.98 1.50
C ILE A 80 0.89 7.07 0.85
N GLY A 81 -0.20 7.63 0.31
CA GLY A 81 -1.22 6.84 -0.36
C GLY A 81 -0.68 6.06 -1.55
N MET A 82 0.17 6.70 -2.36
CA MET A 82 0.87 6.05 -3.47
C MET A 82 1.87 4.98 -2.99
N ALA A 83 2.60 5.22 -1.90
CA ALA A 83 3.53 4.25 -1.34
C ALA A 83 2.83 2.99 -0.81
N ILE A 84 1.67 3.14 -0.16
CA ILE A 84 0.84 2.02 0.29
C ILE A 84 0.31 1.23 -0.91
N ALA A 85 -0.20 1.91 -1.93
CA ALA A 85 -0.67 1.27 -3.16
C ALA A 85 0.45 0.49 -3.87
N LEU A 86 1.64 1.10 -3.98
CA LEU A 86 2.79 0.48 -4.62
C LEU A 86 3.33 -0.71 -3.81
N SER A 87 3.37 -0.60 -2.48
CA SER A 87 3.74 -1.72 -1.60
C SER A 87 2.82 -2.91 -1.84
N ASP A 88 1.50 -2.70 -1.91
CA ASP A 88 0.55 -3.80 -2.09
C ASP A 88 0.66 -4.43 -3.49
N LEU A 89 1.00 -3.65 -4.52
CA LEU A 89 1.36 -4.19 -5.83
C LEU A 89 2.62 -5.05 -5.78
N PHE A 90 3.67 -4.59 -5.11
CA PHE A 90 4.89 -5.39 -4.92
C PHE A 90 4.59 -6.67 -4.14
N HIS A 91 3.76 -6.59 -3.10
CA HIS A 91 3.33 -7.75 -2.33
C HIS A 91 2.69 -8.81 -3.22
N HIS A 92 1.73 -8.41 -4.05
CA HIS A 92 0.92 -9.34 -4.82
C HIS A 92 1.61 -9.87 -6.09
N PHE A 93 2.40 -9.05 -6.76
CA PHE A 93 2.97 -9.40 -8.07
C PHE A 93 4.44 -9.81 -8.02
N ILE A 94 5.17 -9.47 -6.95
CA ILE A 94 6.60 -9.79 -6.83
C ILE A 94 6.81 -10.76 -5.66
N VAL A 95 6.41 -10.36 -4.46
CA VAL A 95 6.75 -11.09 -3.24
C VAL A 95 5.95 -12.39 -3.10
N LEU A 96 4.62 -12.33 -3.24
CA LEU A 96 3.78 -13.51 -3.14
C LEU A 96 4.17 -14.60 -4.15
N PRO A 97 4.37 -14.31 -5.46
CA PRO A 97 4.84 -15.31 -6.42
C PRO A 97 6.23 -15.87 -6.11
N ALA A 98 7.14 -15.03 -5.58
CA ALA A 98 8.48 -15.46 -5.19
C ALA A 98 8.47 -16.38 -3.96
N VAL A 99 7.63 -16.08 -2.98
CA VAL A 99 7.50 -16.85 -1.74
C VAL A 99 6.66 -18.12 -1.95
N TYR A 100 5.64 -18.09 -2.80
CA TYR A 100 4.76 -19.22 -3.11
C TYR A 100 5.52 -20.45 -3.64
N LYS A 101 6.58 -20.24 -4.44
CA LYS A 101 7.41 -21.34 -4.95
C LYS A 101 8.19 -22.08 -3.86
N THR A 102 8.25 -21.55 -2.64
CA THR A 102 8.86 -22.24 -1.51
C THR A 102 7.80 -23.15 -0.87
N LYS A 103 8.01 -24.48 -0.92
CA LYS A 103 7.08 -25.54 -0.44
C LYS A 103 6.58 -25.42 1.02
N LYS A 104 6.95 -24.39 1.77
CA LYS A 104 6.56 -24.16 3.17
C LYS A 104 5.26 -23.36 3.33
N PHE A 105 4.62 -22.92 2.24
CA PHE A 105 3.38 -22.13 2.30
C PHE A 105 2.27 -22.78 1.47
N PRO A 106 1.31 -23.49 2.09
CA PRO A 106 0.08 -23.87 1.42
C PRO A 106 -0.81 -22.63 1.34
N ILE A 107 -0.61 -21.82 0.31
CA ILE A 107 -1.58 -20.80 -0.07
C ILE A 107 -2.35 -21.41 -1.23
N ASP A 108 -3.53 -21.96 -0.95
CA ASP A 108 -4.47 -22.39 -1.98
C ASP A 108 -4.99 -21.13 -2.69
N PHE A 109 -4.40 -20.80 -3.84
CA PHE A 109 -5.06 -19.97 -4.82
C PHE A 109 -5.96 -20.87 -5.68
N PRO A 110 -7.22 -20.49 -5.94
CA PRO A 110 -8.04 -21.16 -6.93
C PRO A 110 -7.44 -21.04 -8.34
#